data_AF-A0A0C2RKL4-F1
#
_entry.id   AF-A0A0C2RKL4-F1
#
_cell.length_a   1.000
_cell.length_b   1.000
_cell.length_c   1.000
_cell.angle_alpha   90.00
_cell.angle_beta   90.00
_cell.angle_gamma   90.00
#
_symmetry.space_group_name_H-M   'P 1'
#
loop_
_entity.id
_entity.type
_entity.pdbx_description
1 polymer ?
#
loop_
_entity_poly.entity_id
_entity_poly.type
_entity_poly.pdbx_seq_one_letter_code
_entity_poly.pdbx_strand_id
1 'polypeptide(L)'
;MSNLLTKITEVIKQDIQESKWKQTQSNPVNEIQRELKEVQASVKKAKQLTERQELLKREFEKEYNHAKSMAEKRKEHVQLAEEAGEEALAAAALREFNYYSSRAERLEKTCTEAESQLEALELQLEQLTFELKDLELKRLEYMAKENAVIGEKQSAKLKIPEKATDEDRRYEQIEQHLKQSAKKKEELSIDEQIEQLK
;
A
#
# COMPACT_ATOMS: atom_id res chain seq x y z
N MET A 1 32.18 -3.36 21.10
CA MET A 1 32.09 -2.01 20.47
C MET A 1 30.83 -1.94 19.62
N SER A 2 29.66 -2.00 20.24
CA SER A 2 28.41 -1.53 19.65
C SER A 2 28.09 -0.16 20.24
N ASN A 3 27.04 0.51 19.79
CA ASN A 3 26.35 1.61 20.51
C ASN A 3 26.48 3.03 19.93
N LEU A 4 26.57 3.16 18.60
CA LEU A 4 26.04 4.35 17.91
C LEU A 4 24.89 3.97 16.97
N LEU A 5 25.08 2.92 16.15
CA LEU A 5 24.00 2.40 15.30
C LEU A 5 22.87 1.77 16.12
N THR A 6 23.18 1.01 17.17
CA THR A 6 22.15 0.44 18.07
C THR A 6 21.37 1.53 18.81
N LYS A 7 22.02 2.62 19.23
CA LYS A 7 21.35 3.75 19.92
C LYS A 7 20.42 4.54 19.00
N ILE A 8 20.77 4.73 17.73
CA ILE A 8 19.87 5.37 16.74
C ILE A 8 18.65 4.48 16.47
N THR A 9 18.85 3.17 16.33
CA THR A 9 17.75 2.21 16.11
C THR A 9 16.85 2.07 17.34
N GLU A 10 17.38 2.21 18.56
CA GLU A 10 16.61 2.17 19.81
C GLU A 10 15.81 3.46 20.06
N VAL A 11 16.37 4.64 19.76
CA VAL A 11 15.64 5.92 19.86
C VAL A 11 14.49 5.98 18.85
N ILE A 12 14.70 5.48 17.62
CA ILE A 12 13.64 5.36 16.61
C ILE A 12 12.55 4.39 17.07
N LYS A 13 12.92 3.28 17.72
CA LYS A 13 11.95 2.30 18.26
C LYS A 13 11.15 2.83 19.46
N GLN A 14 11.76 3.63 20.34
CA GLN A 14 11.07 4.25 21.49
C GLN A 14 10.10 5.36 21.06
N ASP A 15 10.47 6.23 20.10
CA ASP A 15 9.54 7.22 19.54
C ASP A 15 8.36 6.57 18.80
N ILE A 16 8.57 5.41 18.17
CA ILE A 16 7.51 4.62 17.53
C ILE A 16 6.58 3.94 18.56
N GLN A 17 7.06 3.65 19.78
CA GLN A 17 6.23 3.04 20.83
C GLN A 17 5.46 4.07 21.66
N GLU A 18 6.03 5.25 21.92
CA GLU A 18 5.37 6.31 22.69
C GLU A 18 4.27 7.02 21.87
N SER A 19 4.40 7.06 20.54
CA SER A 19 3.37 7.55 19.62
C SER A 19 2.19 6.58 19.40
N LYS A 20 2.33 5.30 19.76
CA LYS A 20 1.24 4.30 19.69
C LYS A 20 0.21 4.44 20.81
N TRP A 21 0.54 5.08 21.93
CA TRP A 21 -0.36 5.18 23.09
C TRP A 21 -1.44 6.27 22.99
N LYS A 22 -1.44 7.11 21.94
CA LYS A 22 -2.48 8.12 21.69
C LYS A 22 -3.49 7.77 20.58
N GLN A 23 -3.40 6.59 19.96
CA GLN A 23 -4.18 6.24 18.75
C GLN A 23 -5.34 5.26 18.95
N THR A 24 -5.90 5.15 20.16
CA THR A 24 -7.06 4.27 20.41
C THR A 24 -8.37 4.71 19.71
N GLN A 25 -8.35 5.76 18.88
CA GLN A 25 -9.50 6.19 18.06
C GLN A 25 -9.14 6.68 16.64
N SER A 26 -8.18 6.05 15.95
CA SER A 26 -8.00 6.33 14.52
C SER A 26 -9.00 5.52 13.69
N ASN A 27 -9.72 6.16 12.76
CA ASN A 27 -10.53 5.45 11.75
C ASN A 27 -9.59 4.52 10.96
N PRO A 28 -9.85 3.20 10.86
CA PRO A 28 -9.00 2.25 10.11
C PRO A 28 -8.77 2.67 8.64
N VAL A 29 -9.71 3.41 8.04
CA VAL A 29 -9.53 3.98 6.70
C VAL A 29 -8.40 5.02 6.65
N ASN A 30 -8.25 5.83 7.70
CA ASN A 30 -7.20 6.85 7.77
C ASN A 30 -5.81 6.23 7.96
N GLU A 31 -5.72 5.14 8.70
CA GLU A 31 -4.46 4.41 8.90
C GLU A 31 -3.96 3.79 7.59
N ILE A 32 -4.85 3.11 6.87
CA ILE A 32 -4.54 2.54 5.55
C ILE A 32 -4.19 3.64 4.56
N GLN A 33 -4.85 4.78 4.63
CA GLN A 33 -4.52 5.89 3.74
C GLN A 33 -3.14 6.50 4.02
N ARG A 34 -2.64 6.43 5.26
CA ARG A 34 -1.25 6.78 5.58
C ARG A 34 -0.29 5.74 4.99
N GLU A 35 -0.52 4.46 5.25
CA GLU A 35 0.31 3.36 4.72
C GLU A 35 0.36 3.38 3.18
N LEU A 36 -0.77 3.61 2.53
CA LEU A 36 -0.87 3.69 1.06
C LEU A 36 0.01 4.82 0.51
N LYS A 37 0.06 5.99 1.17
CA LYS A 37 0.98 7.08 0.77
C LYS A 37 2.45 6.69 0.94
N GLU A 38 2.79 5.99 2.01
CA GLU A 38 4.16 5.53 2.27
C GLU A 38 4.60 4.50 1.24
N VAL A 39 3.75 3.52 0.92
CA VAL A 39 4.03 2.52 -0.13
C VAL A 39 4.09 3.16 -1.51
N GLN A 40 3.21 4.11 -1.84
CA GLN A 40 3.31 4.88 -3.10
C GLN A 40 4.64 5.63 -3.22
N ALA A 41 5.11 6.27 -2.13
CA ALA A 41 6.40 6.94 -2.12
C ALA A 41 7.55 5.94 -2.30
N SER A 42 7.48 4.78 -1.65
CA SER A 42 8.45 3.69 -1.78
C SER A 42 8.50 3.13 -3.20
N VAL A 43 7.35 2.86 -3.83
CA VAL A 43 7.25 2.43 -5.24
C VAL A 43 7.90 3.47 -6.16
N LYS A 44 7.59 4.77 -5.97
CA LYS A 44 8.20 5.83 -6.79
C LYS A 44 9.71 5.86 -6.64
N LYS A 45 10.22 5.73 -5.41
CA LYS A 45 11.66 5.72 -5.13
C LYS A 45 12.33 4.48 -5.74
N ALA A 46 11.71 3.30 -5.61
CA ALA A 46 12.20 2.06 -6.20
C ALA A 46 12.32 2.20 -7.72
N LYS A 47 11.28 2.70 -8.42
CA LYS A 47 11.33 2.98 -9.87
C LYS A 47 12.52 3.85 -10.26
N GLN A 48 12.71 4.97 -9.56
CA GLN A 48 13.83 5.87 -9.83
C GLN A 48 15.21 5.22 -9.60
N LEU A 49 15.33 4.32 -8.63
CA LEU A 49 16.56 3.58 -8.39
C LEU A 49 16.81 2.55 -9.49
N THR A 50 15.78 1.80 -9.90
CA THR A 50 15.85 0.84 -11.01
C THR A 50 16.27 1.53 -12.31
N GLU A 51 15.63 2.66 -12.67
CA GLU A 51 15.97 3.45 -13.86
C GLU A 51 17.43 3.94 -13.84
N ARG A 52 17.92 4.38 -12.67
CA ARG A 52 19.32 4.81 -12.53
C ARG A 52 20.29 3.65 -12.66
N GLN A 53 19.96 2.49 -12.09
CA GLN A 53 20.80 1.30 -12.18
C GLN A 53 20.88 0.81 -13.63
N GLU A 54 19.78 0.87 -14.36
CA GLU A 54 19.74 0.53 -15.79
C GLU A 54 20.67 1.44 -16.61
N LEU A 55 20.67 2.75 -16.34
CA LEU A 55 21.60 3.69 -16.97
C LEU A 55 23.07 3.37 -16.65
N LEU A 56 23.38 3.06 -15.39
CA LEU A 56 24.73 2.68 -14.98
C LEU A 56 25.21 1.40 -15.67
N LYS A 57 24.35 0.37 -15.74
CA LYS A 57 24.63 -0.87 -16.48
C LYS A 57 25.00 -0.57 -17.93
N ARG A 58 24.20 0.23 -18.64
CA ARG A 58 24.46 0.59 -20.04
C ARG A 58 25.80 1.31 -20.23
N GLU A 59 26.17 2.21 -19.31
CA GLU A 59 27.47 2.88 -19.38
C GLU A 59 28.64 1.91 -19.12
N PHE A 60 28.50 0.97 -18.18
CA PHE A 60 29.51 -0.07 -17.98
C PHE A 60 29.66 -0.98 -19.21
N GLU A 61 28.56 -1.37 -19.84
CA GLU A 61 28.59 -2.18 -21.07
C GLU A 61 29.27 -1.44 -22.22
N LYS A 62 29.01 -0.14 -22.36
CA LYS A 62 29.66 0.70 -23.37
C LYS A 62 31.17 0.78 -23.14
N GLU A 63 31.60 1.02 -21.91
CA GLU A 63 33.02 1.04 -21.53
C GLU A 63 33.68 -0.33 -21.71
N TYR A 64 32.97 -1.42 -21.39
CA TYR A 64 33.43 -2.79 -21.60
C TYR A 64 33.69 -3.05 -23.09
N ASN A 65 32.71 -2.74 -23.94
CA ASN A 65 32.83 -2.91 -25.39
C ASN A 65 33.97 -2.08 -25.97
N HIS A 66 34.16 -0.86 -25.47
CA HIS A 66 35.28 -0.02 -25.87
C HIS A 66 36.63 -0.64 -25.47
N ALA A 67 36.79 -1.06 -24.21
CA ALA A 67 38.02 -1.69 -23.73
C ALA A 67 38.34 -2.97 -24.50
N LYS A 68 37.33 -3.80 -24.76
CA LYS A 68 37.46 -5.04 -25.55
C LYS A 68 37.92 -4.74 -26.98
N SER A 69 37.27 -3.79 -27.66
CA SER A 69 37.65 -3.37 -29.01
C SER A 69 39.08 -2.85 -29.08
N MET A 70 39.50 -2.08 -28.06
CA MET A 70 40.88 -1.58 -27.98
C MET A 70 41.89 -2.70 -27.74
N ALA A 71 41.57 -3.67 -26.88
CA ALA A 71 42.41 -4.83 -26.66
C ALA A 71 42.59 -5.65 -27.96
N GLU A 72 41.50 -5.94 -28.68
CA GLU A 72 41.54 -6.66 -29.96
C GLU A 72 42.44 -5.95 -30.98
N LYS A 73 42.27 -4.63 -31.16
CA LYS A 73 43.15 -3.83 -32.04
C LYS A 73 44.61 -3.89 -31.64
N ARG A 74 44.92 -3.80 -30.34
CA ARG A 74 46.31 -3.86 -29.87
C ARG A 74 46.93 -5.23 -30.03
N LYS A 75 46.13 -6.29 -29.93
CA LYS A 75 46.57 -7.65 -30.23
C LYS A 75 47.00 -7.78 -31.70
N GLU A 76 46.22 -7.26 -32.64
CA GLU A 76 46.59 -7.21 -34.06
C GLU A 76 47.86 -6.39 -34.29
N HIS A 77 48.00 -5.24 -33.62
CA HIS A 77 49.19 -4.40 -33.74
C HIS A 77 50.46 -5.07 -33.21
N VAL A 78 50.37 -5.89 -32.15
CA VAL A 78 51.51 -6.70 -31.67
C VAL A 78 51.96 -7.64 -32.78
N GLN A 79 51.03 -8.40 -33.37
CA GLN A 79 51.33 -9.38 -34.42
C GLN A 79 51.99 -8.70 -35.64
N LEU A 80 51.42 -7.60 -36.12
CA LEU A 80 51.97 -6.86 -37.26
C LEU A 80 53.37 -6.29 -36.98
N ALA A 81 53.61 -5.78 -35.78
CA ALA A 81 54.93 -5.24 -35.40
C ALA A 81 55.98 -6.35 -35.25
N GLU A 82 55.61 -7.51 -34.71
CA GLU A 82 56.47 -8.69 -34.63
C GLU A 82 56.83 -9.21 -36.03
N GLU A 83 55.86 -9.30 -36.95
CA GLU A 83 56.08 -9.69 -38.35
C GLU A 83 56.99 -8.70 -39.10
N ALA A 84 56.91 -7.41 -38.76
CA ALA A 84 57.77 -6.36 -39.33
C ALA A 84 59.16 -6.28 -38.68
N GLY A 85 59.43 -7.03 -37.60
CA GLY A 85 60.69 -6.96 -36.85
C GLY A 85 60.85 -5.70 -35.99
N GLU A 86 59.77 -4.97 -35.76
CA GLU A 86 59.74 -3.72 -34.99
C GLU A 86 59.50 -3.98 -33.49
N GLU A 87 60.50 -4.54 -32.82
CA GLU A 87 60.39 -5.01 -31.42
C GLU A 87 59.90 -3.94 -30.43
N ALA A 88 60.33 -2.68 -30.61
CA ALA A 88 59.94 -1.58 -29.74
C ALA A 88 58.44 -1.24 -29.89
N LEU A 89 57.90 -1.31 -31.11
CA LEU A 89 56.49 -1.10 -31.39
C LEU A 89 55.64 -2.27 -30.87
N ALA A 90 56.11 -3.51 -31.07
CA ALA A 90 55.47 -4.70 -30.52
C ALA A 90 55.37 -4.63 -28.98
N ALA A 91 56.46 -4.27 -28.29
CA ALA A 91 56.47 -4.10 -26.85
C ALA A 91 55.52 -2.99 -26.36
N ALA A 92 55.39 -1.89 -27.10
CA ALA A 92 54.45 -0.82 -26.77
C ALA A 92 52.99 -1.27 -26.94
N ALA A 93 52.67 -1.91 -28.06
CA ALA A 93 51.34 -2.45 -28.34
C ALA A 93 50.94 -3.52 -27.30
N LEU A 94 51.89 -4.36 -26.87
CA LEU A 94 51.65 -5.40 -25.87
C LEU A 94 51.33 -4.80 -24.48
N ARG A 95 51.99 -3.71 -24.09
CA ARG A 95 51.66 -3.00 -22.85
C ARG A 95 50.23 -2.46 -22.87
N GLU A 96 49.83 -1.83 -23.98
CA GLU A 96 48.45 -1.33 -24.14
C GLU A 96 47.42 -2.47 -24.21
N PHE A 97 47.74 -3.57 -24.91
CA PHE A 97 46.91 -4.77 -24.93
C PHE A 97 46.64 -5.27 -23.51
N ASN A 98 47.68 -5.45 -22.70
CA ASN A 98 47.54 -5.92 -21.32
C ASN A 98 46.70 -4.97 -20.46
N TYR A 99 46.87 -3.65 -20.64
CA TYR A 99 46.06 -2.65 -19.96
C TYR A 99 44.58 -2.76 -20.32
N TYR A 100 44.24 -2.78 -21.62
CA TYR A 100 42.86 -2.85 -22.07
C TYR A 100 42.22 -4.21 -21.78
N SER A 101 42.97 -5.31 -21.87
CA SER A 101 42.50 -6.65 -21.52
C SER A 101 42.14 -6.74 -20.03
N SER A 102 43.03 -6.29 -19.15
CA SER A 102 42.74 -6.27 -17.71
C SER A 102 41.56 -5.34 -17.36
N ARG A 103 41.44 -4.20 -18.05
CA ARG A 103 40.27 -3.31 -17.89
C ARG A 103 38.99 -3.99 -18.35
N ALA A 104 38.98 -4.67 -19.49
CA ALA A 104 37.83 -5.39 -20.01
C ALA A 104 37.38 -6.50 -19.06
N GLU A 105 38.31 -7.31 -18.53
CA GLU A 105 38.00 -8.36 -17.55
C GLU A 105 37.36 -7.80 -16.26
N ARG A 106 37.85 -6.65 -15.78
CA ARG A 106 37.25 -5.98 -14.63
C ARG A 106 35.84 -5.47 -14.94
N LEU A 107 35.66 -4.83 -16.09
CA LEU A 107 34.37 -4.28 -16.50
C LEU A 107 33.33 -5.38 -16.78
N GLU A 108 33.75 -6.54 -17.28
CA GLU A 108 32.87 -7.69 -17.46
C GLU A 108 32.24 -8.11 -16.13
N LYS A 109 33.05 -8.24 -15.08
CA LYS A 109 32.56 -8.55 -13.72
C LYS A 109 31.65 -7.44 -13.19
N THR A 110 31.99 -6.18 -13.44
CA THR A 110 31.13 -5.06 -13.04
C THR A 110 29.79 -5.07 -13.79
N CYS A 111 29.76 -5.46 -15.05
CA CYS A 111 28.51 -5.59 -15.81
C CYS A 111 27.62 -6.71 -15.24
N THR A 112 28.19 -7.87 -14.93
CA THR A 112 27.42 -8.98 -14.34
C THR A 112 26.91 -8.64 -12.94
N GLU A 113 27.71 -7.97 -12.11
CA GLU A 113 27.26 -7.45 -10.81
C GLU A 113 26.15 -6.40 -10.96
N ALA A 114 26.29 -5.47 -11.91
CA ALA A 114 25.29 -4.44 -12.16
C ALA A 114 23.96 -5.02 -12.66
N GLU A 115 24.01 -6.07 -13.47
CA GLU A 115 22.86 -6.83 -13.93
C GLU A 115 22.14 -7.54 -12.79
N SER A 116 22.87 -8.28 -11.93
CA SER A 116 22.28 -8.94 -10.77
C SER A 116 21.62 -7.94 -9.81
N GLN A 117 22.24 -6.77 -9.61
CA GLN A 117 21.66 -5.69 -8.80
C GLN A 117 20.39 -5.11 -9.43
N LEU A 118 20.36 -4.98 -10.76
CA LEU A 118 19.18 -4.50 -11.49
C LEU A 118 18.01 -5.48 -11.32
N GLU A 119 18.24 -6.78 -11.52
CA GLU A 119 17.22 -7.83 -11.33
C GLU A 119 16.65 -7.80 -9.90
N ALA A 120 17.51 -7.61 -8.89
CA ALA A 120 17.06 -7.50 -7.50
C ALA A 120 16.16 -6.26 -7.27
N LEU A 121 16.51 -5.12 -7.88
CA LEU A 121 15.70 -3.90 -7.80
C LEU A 121 14.36 -4.05 -8.54
N GLU A 122 14.34 -4.73 -9.68
CA GLU A 122 13.13 -5.03 -10.44
C GLU A 122 12.18 -5.93 -9.64
N LEU A 123 12.70 -6.98 -9.01
CA LEU A 123 11.91 -7.87 -8.15
C LEU A 123 11.32 -7.12 -6.95
N GLN A 124 12.12 -6.26 -6.29
CA GLN A 124 11.64 -5.44 -5.19
C GLN A 124 10.56 -4.44 -5.63
N LEU A 125 10.75 -3.83 -6.80
CA LEU A 125 9.75 -2.94 -7.37
C LEU A 125 8.44 -3.68 -7.64
N GLU A 126 8.51 -4.88 -8.23
CA GLU A 126 7.34 -5.72 -8.48
C GLU A 126 6.59 -6.02 -7.17
N GLN A 127 7.30 -6.48 -6.14
CA GLN A 127 6.71 -6.76 -4.82
C GLN A 127 5.99 -5.54 -4.24
N LEU A 128 6.62 -4.37 -4.26
CA LEU A 128 6.00 -3.12 -3.80
C LEU A 128 4.76 -2.73 -4.61
N THR A 129 4.73 -3.04 -5.91
CA THR A 129 3.53 -2.79 -6.73
C THR A 129 2.38 -3.74 -6.40
N PHE A 130 2.65 -4.98 -6.02
CA PHE A 130 1.61 -5.89 -5.52
C PHE A 130 1.09 -5.43 -4.16
N GLU A 131 1.99 -5.08 -3.23
CA GLU A 131 1.60 -4.55 -1.92
C GLU A 131 0.72 -3.29 -2.03
N LEU A 132 1.07 -2.38 -2.95
CA LEU A 132 0.27 -1.20 -3.22
C LEU A 132 -1.16 -1.56 -3.67
N LYS A 133 -1.31 -2.52 -4.58
CA LYS A 133 -2.63 -2.97 -5.07
C LYS A 133 -3.44 -3.62 -3.95
N ASP A 134 -2.80 -4.43 -3.11
CA ASP A 134 -3.44 -5.08 -1.98
C ASP A 134 -3.93 -4.06 -0.93
N LEU A 135 -3.15 -3.01 -0.67
CA LEU A 135 -3.56 -1.92 0.21
C LEU A 135 -4.71 -1.09 -0.38
N GLU A 136 -4.68 -0.83 -1.69
CA GLU A 136 -5.79 -0.17 -2.39
C GLU A 136 -7.09 -0.98 -2.30
N LEU A 137 -7.01 -2.31 -2.46
CA LEU A 137 -8.16 -3.19 -2.29
C LEU A 137 -8.68 -3.18 -0.85
N LYS A 138 -7.79 -3.33 0.14
CA LYS A 138 -8.16 -3.27 1.56
C LYS A 138 -8.86 -1.95 1.89
N ARG A 139 -8.36 -0.82 1.38
CA ARG A 139 -9.00 0.49 1.56
C ARG A 139 -10.45 0.48 1.07
N LEU A 140 -10.71 -0.06 -0.11
CA LEU A 140 -12.06 -0.18 -0.66
C LEU A 140 -12.97 -1.08 0.19
N GLU A 141 -12.45 -2.20 0.69
CA GLU A 141 -13.19 -3.09 1.58
C GLU A 141 -13.59 -2.40 2.89
N TYR A 142 -12.69 -1.62 3.51
CA TYR A 142 -13.01 -0.87 4.72
C TYR A 142 -14.05 0.22 4.46
N MET A 143 -13.95 0.95 3.35
CA MET A 143 -14.97 1.93 2.95
C MET A 143 -16.34 1.27 2.72
N ALA A 144 -16.38 0.10 2.08
CA ALA A 144 -17.62 -0.66 1.88
C ALA A 144 -18.27 -1.07 3.21
N LYS A 145 -17.46 -1.56 4.16
CA LYS A 145 -17.92 -1.92 5.51
C LYS A 145 -18.41 -0.68 6.28
N GLU A 146 -17.70 0.45 6.19
CA GLU A 146 -18.10 1.70 6.81
C GLU A 146 -19.44 2.20 6.26
N ASN A 147 -19.62 2.16 4.94
CA ASN A 147 -20.88 2.52 4.28
C ASN A 147 -22.05 1.62 4.71
N ALA A 148 -21.84 0.31 4.83
CA ALA A 148 -22.86 -0.63 5.30
C ALA A 148 -23.31 -0.30 6.73
N VAL A 149 -22.36 -0.09 7.65
CA VAL A 149 -22.65 0.25 9.06
C VAL A 149 -23.33 1.61 9.19
N ILE A 150 -22.90 2.61 8.42
CA ILE A 150 -23.55 3.94 8.39
C ILE A 150 -24.97 3.82 7.84
N GLY A 151 -25.15 3.07 6.74
CA GLY A 151 -26.44 2.82 6.12
C GLY A 151 -27.42 2.11 7.06
N GLU A 152 -26.99 1.08 7.78
CA GLU A 152 -27.79 0.41 8.81
C GLU A 152 -28.19 1.36 9.96
N LYS A 153 -27.25 2.18 10.43
CA LYS A 153 -27.55 3.18 11.48
C LYS A 153 -28.53 4.24 10.99
N GLN A 154 -28.42 4.69 9.74
CA GLN A 154 -29.32 5.68 9.15
C GLN A 154 -30.70 5.08 8.86
N SER A 155 -30.78 3.87 8.34
CA SER A 155 -32.06 3.17 8.09
C SER A 155 -32.81 2.87 9.38
N ALA A 156 -32.10 2.48 10.45
CA ALA A 156 -32.68 2.32 11.78
C ALA A 156 -33.26 3.63 12.34
N LYS A 157 -32.61 4.78 12.06
CA LYS A 157 -33.12 6.12 12.43
C LYS A 157 -34.27 6.59 11.53
N LEU A 158 -34.33 6.12 10.29
CA LEU A 158 -35.38 6.39 9.30
C LEU A 158 -36.58 5.46 9.44
N LYS A 159 -36.63 4.57 10.45
CA LYS A 159 -37.88 3.90 10.84
C LYS A 159 -38.90 4.98 11.17
N ILE A 160 -39.75 5.27 10.18
CA ILE A 160 -40.94 6.09 10.33
C ILE A 160 -41.71 5.40 11.46
N PRO A 161 -41.97 6.04 12.61
CA PRO A 161 -42.95 5.48 13.53
C PRO A 161 -44.20 5.28 12.69
N GLU A 162 -44.78 4.07 12.68
CA GLU A 162 -46.11 3.87 12.10
C GLU A 162 -46.97 5.01 12.62
N LYS A 163 -47.22 6.01 11.76
CA LYS A 163 -48.19 7.03 12.10
C LYS A 163 -49.47 6.23 12.08
N ALA A 164 -50.02 5.96 13.26
CA ALA A 164 -51.38 5.50 13.42
C ALA A 164 -52.19 6.23 12.36
N THR A 165 -52.67 5.46 11.38
CA THR A 165 -53.42 6.03 10.28
C THR A 165 -54.67 6.67 10.86
N ASP A 166 -55.26 7.65 10.18
CA ASP A 166 -56.53 8.21 10.65
C ASP A 166 -57.61 7.12 10.78
N GLU A 167 -57.44 5.97 10.12
CA GLU A 167 -58.25 4.76 10.31
C GLU A 167 -58.01 4.13 11.69
N ASP A 168 -56.76 3.93 12.13
CA ASP A 168 -56.43 3.40 13.46
C ASP A 168 -57.01 4.26 14.60
N ARG A 169 -56.95 5.60 14.45
CA ARG A 169 -57.55 6.54 15.41
C ARG A 169 -59.08 6.48 15.40
N ARG A 170 -59.70 6.26 14.25
CA ARG A 170 -61.16 6.06 14.14
C ARG A 170 -61.59 4.75 14.78
N TYR A 171 -60.80 3.67 14.64
CA TYR A 171 -61.07 2.39 15.30
C TYR A 171 -61.01 2.52 16.83
N GLU A 172 -59.99 3.21 17.38
CA GLU A 172 -59.91 3.48 18.83
C GLU A 172 -61.10 4.31 19.35
N GLN A 173 -61.55 5.31 18.59
CA GLN A 173 -62.71 6.12 18.95
C GLN A 173 -64.01 5.29 18.94
N ILE A 174 -64.19 4.41 17.95
CA ILE A 174 -65.35 3.50 17.87
C ILE A 174 -65.33 2.51 19.04
N GLU A 175 -64.17 1.94 19.39
CA GLU A 175 -64.04 1.07 20.56
C GLU A 175 -64.40 1.76 21.87
N GLN A 176 -63.94 3.00 22.07
CA GLN A 176 -64.26 3.77 23.28
C GLN A 176 -65.76 4.07 23.36
N HIS A 177 -66.38 4.41 22.23
CA HIS A 177 -67.82 4.66 22.16
C HIS A 177 -68.65 3.40 22.45
N LEU A 178 -68.23 2.24 21.91
CA LEU A 178 -68.87 0.96 22.19
C LEU A 178 -68.74 0.59 23.67
N LYS A 179 -67.56 0.76 24.27
CA LYS A 179 -67.33 0.52 25.71
C LYS A 179 -68.18 1.44 26.60
N GLN A 180 -68.30 2.72 26.26
CA GLN A 180 -69.18 3.65 26.99
C GLN A 180 -70.67 3.29 26.84
N SER A 181 -71.10 2.88 25.65
CA SER A 181 -72.48 2.45 25.41
C SER A 181 -72.83 1.12 26.09
N ALA A 182 -71.86 0.22 26.23
CA ALA A 182 -72.00 -1.02 27.00
C ALA A 182 -72.09 -0.73 28.51
N LYS A 183 -71.23 0.16 29.04
CA LYS A 183 -71.29 0.61 30.44
C LYS A 183 -72.62 1.29 30.78
N LYS A 184 -73.15 2.10 29.86
CA LYS A 184 -74.45 2.78 30.03
C LYS A 184 -75.66 1.84 29.92
N LYS A 185 -75.48 0.62 29.41
CA LYS A 185 -76.51 -0.43 29.44
C LYS A 185 -76.45 -1.29 30.71
N GLU A 186 -75.37 -1.22 31.48
CA GLU A 186 -75.23 -1.91 32.78
C GLU A 186 -75.74 -1.06 33.96
N GLU A 187 -75.81 0.26 33.83
CA GLU A 187 -76.47 1.12 34.82
C GLU A 187 -77.96 1.29 34.50
N LEU A 188 -78.79 0.47 35.16
CA LEU A 188 -80.18 0.71 35.61
C LEU A 188 -80.98 -0.61 35.60
N SER A 189 -80.78 -1.46 36.62
CA SER A 189 -81.86 -2.33 37.08
C SER A 189 -82.58 -1.67 38.23
N ILE A 190 -83.92 -1.66 38.16
CA ILE A 190 -84.83 -1.07 39.16
C ILE A 190 -84.57 -1.64 40.56
N ASP A 191 -84.01 -2.85 40.65
CA ASP A 191 -83.76 -3.56 41.90
C ASP A 191 -82.63 -2.95 42.75
N GLU A 192 -81.65 -2.26 42.17
CA GLU A 192 -80.56 -1.59 42.91
C GLU A 192 -80.98 -0.22 43.48
N GLN A 193 -82.01 0.42 42.91
CA GLN A 193 -82.49 1.73 43.36
C GLN A 193 -83.35 1.66 44.62
N ILE A 194 -83.87 0.47 44.99
CA ILE A 194 -84.72 0.27 46.17
C ILE A 194 -83.90 0.00 47.44
N GLU A 195 -82.65 -0.49 47.33
CA GLU A 195 -81.78 -0.76 48.48
C GLU A 195 -81.17 0.50 49.10
N GLN A 196 -81.09 1.61 48.35
CA GLN A 196 -80.55 2.90 48.81
C GLN A 196 -81.57 3.75 49.62
N LEU A 197 -82.81 3.30 49.79
CA LEU A 197 -83.86 4.01 50.54
C LEU A 197 -84.20 3.38 51.91
N LYS A 198 -83.32 2.57 52.50
CA LYS A 198 -83.42 2.11 53.89
C LYS A 198 -82.39 2.76 54.80
#